data_AF-A0A1G6GFY3-F1
#
_entry.id   AF-A0A1G6GFY3-F1
#
_cell.length_a   1.000
_cell.length_b   1.000
_cell.length_c   1.000
_cell.angle_alpha   90.00
_cell.angle_beta   90.00
_cell.angle_gamma   90.00
#
_symmetry.space_group_name_H-M   'P 1'
#
loop_
_entity.id
_entity.type
_entity.pdbx_description
1 polymer ?
#
loop_
_entity_poly.entity_id
_entity_poly.type
_entity_poly.pdbx_seq_one_letter_code
_entity_poly.pdbx_strand_id
1 'polypeptide(L)'
;MSKAEEEQAAKFHVGDVLLAPAYGNLEKPFTGKVEKVYENALLVEIVENAPADQPAVNEMNHRAIVRMAEVEVIQAAPAPEEQAD
;
A
#
# COMPACT_ATOMS: atom_id res chain seq x y z
N MET A 1 2.79 17.61 -16.10
CA MET A 1 2.57 16.24 -15.62
C MET A 1 2.41 15.38 -16.85
N SER A 2 3.18 14.29 -16.92
CA SER A 2 3.27 13.43 -18.10
C SER A 2 2.07 12.50 -18.12
N LYS A 3 1.54 12.19 -19.31
CA LYS A 3 0.37 11.33 -19.50
C LYS A 3 0.50 9.94 -18.81
N ALA A 4 1.73 9.47 -18.63
CA ALA A 4 2.06 8.21 -17.96
C ALA A 4 1.88 8.25 -16.43
N GLU A 5 1.93 9.44 -15.81
CA GLU A 5 1.78 9.60 -14.35
C GLU A 5 0.30 9.61 -13.95
N GLU A 6 -0.57 10.19 -14.78
CA GLU A 6 -2.04 10.14 -14.59
C GLU A 6 -2.61 8.72 -14.73
N GLU A 7 -2.09 7.91 -15.64
CA GLU A 7 -2.51 6.50 -15.78
C GLU A 7 -2.06 5.62 -14.60
N GLN A 8 -0.95 5.95 -13.95
CA GLN A 8 -0.49 5.22 -12.76
C GLN A 8 -1.36 5.52 -11.54
N ALA A 9 -1.75 6.78 -11.31
CA ALA A 9 -2.66 7.13 -10.21
C ALA A 9 -4.05 6.51 -10.38
N ALA A 10 -4.55 6.38 -11.62
CA ALA A 10 -5.83 5.73 -11.93
C ALA A 10 -5.83 4.20 -11.69
N LYS A 11 -4.66 3.59 -11.45
CA LYS A 11 -4.52 2.14 -11.25
C LYS A 11 -4.82 1.70 -9.81
N PHE A 12 -4.67 2.59 -8.83
CA PHE A 12 -4.73 2.24 -7.41
C PHE A 12 -6.02 2.74 -6.77
N HIS A 13 -6.66 1.88 -5.99
CA HIS A 13 -7.89 2.15 -5.26
C HIS A 13 -7.68 1.94 -3.76
N VAL A 14 -8.44 2.69 -2.96
CA VAL A 14 -8.49 2.44 -1.51
C VAL A 14 -9.06 1.04 -1.28
N GLY A 15 -8.39 0.27 -0.42
CA GLY A 15 -8.69 -1.14 -0.18
C GLY A 15 -7.86 -2.12 -1.00
N ASP A 16 -7.11 -1.67 -2.02
CA ASP A 16 -6.19 -2.54 -2.76
C ASP A 16 -5.11 -3.06 -1.82
N VAL A 17 -4.74 -4.33 -2.00
CA VAL A 17 -3.62 -4.95 -1.32
C VAL A 17 -2.45 -5.03 -2.30
N LEU A 18 -1.32 -4.49 -1.87
CA LEU A 18 -0.11 -4.38 -2.66
C LEU A 18 1.11 -4.93 -1.92
N LEU A 19 2.07 -5.40 -2.70
CA LEU A 19 3.41 -5.73 -2.23
C LEU A 19 4.29 -4.48 -2.40
N ALA A 20 4.89 -4.04 -1.31
CA ALA A 20 5.82 -2.93 -1.28
C ALA A 20 7.24 -3.39 -0.91
N PRO A 21 8.27 -2.75 -1.48
CA PRO A 21 9.65 -2.97 -1.04
C PRO A 21 9.86 -2.44 0.38
N ALA A 22 11.02 -2.76 0.96
CA ALA A 22 11.46 -2.20 2.23
C ALA A 22 11.34 -0.67 2.24
N TYR A 23 10.74 -0.12 3.31
CA TYR A 23 10.45 1.31 3.46
C TYR A 23 10.80 1.78 4.87
N GLY A 24 11.40 2.97 4.99
CA GLY A 24 11.79 3.54 6.27
C GLY A 24 12.81 2.67 7.00
N ASN A 25 12.42 2.15 8.17
CA ASN A 25 13.24 1.26 9.01
C ASN A 25 12.96 -0.23 8.77
N LEU A 26 12.11 -0.59 7.81
CA LEU A 26 11.86 -1.99 7.46
C LEU A 26 13.01 -2.50 6.59
N GLU A 27 13.49 -3.71 6.85
CA GLU A 27 14.56 -4.33 6.06
C GLU A 27 14.03 -5.28 4.98
N LYS A 28 12.78 -5.75 5.12
CA LYS A 28 12.13 -6.66 4.17
C LYS A 28 10.96 -6.01 3.44
N PRO A 29 10.58 -6.54 2.25
CA PRO A 29 9.31 -6.23 1.64
C PRO A 29 8.15 -6.56 2.58
N PHE A 30 7.03 -5.86 2.41
CA PHE A 30 5.84 -6.02 3.22
C PHE A 30 4.58 -5.93 2.37
N THR A 31 3.49 -6.49 2.89
CA THR A 31 2.16 -6.39 2.28
C THR A 31 1.41 -5.24 2.93
N GLY A 32 0.89 -4.32 2.10
CA GLY A 32 0.17 -3.14 2.54
C GLY A 32 -1.22 -3.05 1.92
N LYS A 33 -2.21 -2.58 2.68
CA LYS A 33 -3.54 -2.26 2.18
C LYS A 33 -3.67 -0.75 2.02
N VAL A 34 -4.07 -0.27 0.85
CA VAL A 34 -4.20 1.17 0.55
C VAL A 34 -5.28 1.80 1.42
N GLU A 35 -4.89 2.75 2.26
CA GLU A 35 -5.79 3.62 3.01
C GLU A 35 -6.07 4.93 2.26
N LYS A 36 -5.07 5.46 1.54
CA LYS A 36 -5.20 6.72 0.81
C LYS A 36 -4.30 6.78 -0.42
N VAL A 37 -4.83 7.32 -1.50
CA VAL A 37 -4.11 7.56 -2.76
C VAL A 37 -3.72 9.04 -2.83
N TYR A 38 -2.44 9.32 -2.99
CA TYR A 38 -1.91 10.67 -3.29
C TYR A 38 -1.49 10.75 -4.75
N GLU A 39 -0.96 11.90 -5.17
CA GLU A 39 -0.55 12.12 -6.57
C GLU A 39 0.51 11.13 -7.06
N ASN A 40 1.50 10.79 -6.21
CA ASN A 40 2.64 9.92 -6.59
C ASN A 40 2.93 8.81 -5.56
N ALA A 41 2.10 8.70 -4.53
CA ALA A 41 2.34 7.83 -3.39
C ALA A 41 1.03 7.29 -2.82
N LEU A 42 1.14 6.22 -2.05
CA LEU A 42 0.03 5.56 -1.39
C LEU A 42 0.32 5.52 0.11
N LEU A 43 -0.65 5.93 0.92
CA LEU A 43 -0.68 5.55 2.33
C LEU A 43 -1.22 4.13 2.41
N VAL A 44 -0.44 3.23 3.00
CA VAL A 44 -0.84 1.85 3.22
C VAL A 44 -0.78 1.49 4.69
N GLU A 45 -1.75 0.71 5.13
CA GLU A 45 -1.72 -0.05 6.38
C GLU A 45 -0.90 -1.32 6.15
N ILE A 46 0.13 -1.55 6.95
CA ILE A 46 0.97 -2.75 6.89
C ILE A 46 0.17 -3.92 7.48
N VAL A 47 -0.20 -4.89 6.63
CA VAL A 47 -1.02 -6.05 7.03
C VAL A 47 -0.18 -7.32 7.20
N GLU A 48 0.95 -7.43 6.50
CA GLU A 48 1.92 -8.50 6.70
C GLU A 48 3.35 -7.97 6.58
N ASN A 49 4.23 -8.42 7.46
CA ASN A 49 5.65 -8.04 7.49
C ASN A 49 6.50 -9.20 8.01
N ALA A 50 7.82 -9.10 7.81
CA ALA A 50 8.74 -10.04 8.43
C ALA A 50 8.73 -9.87 9.97
N PRO A 51 8.85 -10.96 10.76
CA PRO A 51 8.87 -10.86 12.23
C PRO A 51 9.98 -9.98 12.79
N ALA A 52 11.12 -9.91 12.10
CA ALA A 52 12.25 -9.05 12.46
C ALA A 52 11.92 -7.55 12.33
N ASP A 53 11.01 -7.20 11.41
CA ASP A 53 10.60 -5.82 11.15
C ASP A 53 9.45 -5.36 12.07
N GLN A 54 8.85 -6.26 12.85
CA GLN A 54 7.70 -5.94 13.71
C GLN A 54 7.94 -4.75 14.66
N PRO A 55 9.11 -4.59 15.30
CA PRO A 55 9.37 -3.42 16.13
C PRO A 55 9.28 -2.10 15.34
N ALA A 56 9.84 -2.06 14.13
CA ALA A 56 9.77 -0.90 13.25
C ALA A 56 8.33 -0.63 12.77
N VAL A 57 7.57 -1.67 12.42
CA VAL A 57 6.15 -1.55 12.08
C VAL A 57 5.34 -0.91 13.22
N ASN A 58 5.61 -1.32 14.46
CA ASN A 58 4.93 -0.77 15.64
C ASN A 58 5.26 0.71 15.85
N GLU A 59 6.54 1.10 15.71
CA GLU A 59 6.97 2.51 15.80
C GLU A 59 6.32 3.39 14.73
N MET A 60 6.05 2.81 13.56
CA MET A 60 5.39 3.48 12.43
C MET A 60 3.86 3.49 12.53
N ASN A 61 3.28 3.03 13.64
CA ASN A 61 1.84 2.88 13.82
C ASN A 61 1.19 2.06 12.69
N HIS A 62 1.88 1.03 12.20
CA HIS A 62 1.42 0.14 11.13
C HIS A 62 1.12 0.88 9.81
N ARG A 63 1.71 2.06 9.57
CA ARG A 63 1.47 2.86 8.38
C ARG A 63 2.76 3.15 7.62
N ALA A 64 2.70 3.05 6.30
CA ALA A 64 3.81 3.39 5.40
C ALA A 64 3.32 4.25 4.23
N ILE A 65 4.20 5.14 3.74
CA ILE A 65 3.99 5.91 2.52
C ILE A 65 4.88 5.31 1.43
N VAL A 66 4.28 4.64 0.44
CA VAL A 66 5.02 3.95 -0.62
C VAL A 66 4.81 4.64 -1.97
N ARG A 67 5.80 4.56 -2.85
CA ARG A 67 5.71 5.15 -4.19
C ARG A 67 4.94 4.24 -5.13
N MET A 68 4.02 4.82 -5.90
CA MET A 68 3.21 4.09 -6.88
C MET A 68 4.05 3.32 -7.91
N ALA A 69 5.23 3.86 -8.27
CA ALA A 69 6.13 3.25 -9.23
C ALA A 69 6.90 2.02 -8.70
N GLU A 70 6.90 1.80 -7.39
CA GLU A 70 7.71 0.78 -6.71
C GLU A 70 6.84 -0.34 -6.10
N VAL A 71 5.52 -0.28 -6.28
CA VAL A 71 4.56 -1.24 -5.70
C VAL A 71 3.89 -2.09 -6.75
N GLU A 72 3.50 -3.30 -6.35
CA GLU A 72 2.74 -4.24 -7.18
C GLU A 72 1.41 -4.58 -6.51
N VAL A 73 0.29 -4.35 -7.20
CA VAL A 73 -1.04 -4.74 -6.70
C VAL A 73 -1.17 -6.26 -6.81
N ILE A 74 -1.31 -6.93 -5.67
CA ILE A 74 -1.43 -8.40 -5.60
C ILE A 74 -2.89 -8.85 -5.43
N GLN A 75 -3.74 -7.98 -4.90
CA GLN A 75 -5.17 -8.18 -4.82
C GLN A 75 -5.88 -6.83 -4.92
N ALA A 76 -6.77 -6.68 -5.89
CA ALA A 76 -7.63 -5.51 -5.98
C ALA A 76 -8.65 -5.53 -4.84
N ALA A 77 -9.05 -4.35 -4.38
CA ALA A 77 -10.11 -4.21 -3.39
C ALA A 77 -11.33 -5.04 -3.85
N PRO A 78 -11.92 -5.88 -2.99
CA PRO A 78 -13.18 -6.53 -3.33
C PRO A 78 -14.17 -5.42 -3.69
N ALA A 79 -14.86 -5.57 -4.82
CA ALA A 79 -16.03 -4.74 -5.12
C ALA A 79 -16.90 -4.77 -3.86
N PRO A 80 -17.41 -3.62 -3.38
CA PRO A 80 -18.16 -3.57 -2.13
C PRO A 80 -19.26 -4.61 -2.25
N GLU A 81 -19.12 -5.72 -1.51
CA GLU A 81 -20.25 -6.60 -1.28
C GLU A 81 -21.25 -5.69 -0.59
N GLU A 82 -22.32 -5.39 -1.33
CA GLU A 82 -23.54 -4.80 -0.83
C GLU A 82 -23.83 -5.52 0.49
N GLN A 83 -23.56 -4.83 1.61
CA GLN A 83 -23.88 -5.32 2.94
C GLN A 83 -25.41 -5.42 2.99
N ALA A 84 -25.93 -6.55 2.52
CA ALA A 84 -27.28 -6.99 2.80
C ALA A 84 -27.28 -7.52 4.23
N ASP A 85 -27.64 -6.67 5.19
CA ASP A 85 -28.77 -6.87 6.13
C ASP A 85 -28.99 -5.61 6.99
#